data_AF-A0A6V7KJB8-F1
#
_entry.id   AF-A0A6V7KJB8-F1
#
_cell.length_a   1.000
_cell.length_b   1.000
_cell.length_c   1.000
_cell.angle_alpha   90.00
_cell.angle_beta   90.00
_cell.angle_gamma   90.00
#
_symmetry.space_group_name_H-M   'P 1'
#
loop_
_entity.id
_entity.type
_entity.pdbx_description
1 polymer ?
#
loop_
_entity_poly.entity_id
_entity_poly.type
_entity_poly.pdbx_seq_one_letter_code
_entity_poly.pdbx_strand_id
1 'polypeptide(L)'
;DLIDNFLKRMEDPDFWRTVKDPQTGQDVVLSKEDIELITRIKQQKIPDPDFDDHAPWVEYFTSEVMKMPLRKFPEHKRSFVPSKNEARQVSKLVHALKMGWIKSRADLEKERAEKTREPQFYMLWQTDDQAEEMRRIHKHIPAPKRHLPGHAESYNPPPEYLFDKREMKQWEKLK
;
A
#
# COMPACT_ATOMS: atom_id res chain seq x y z
N ASP A 1 37.49 -34.43 50.00
CA ASP A 1 36.33 -33.74 49.38
C ASP A 1 36.27 -33.86 47.86
N LEU A 2 37.24 -33.36 47.08
CA LEU A 2 37.19 -33.48 45.60
C LEU A 2 37.28 -34.93 45.11
N ILE A 3 38.12 -35.75 45.76
CA ILE A 3 38.25 -37.19 45.45
C ILE A 3 36.98 -37.93 45.85
N ASP A 4 36.39 -37.63 47.02
CA ASP A 4 35.17 -38.28 47.50
C ASP A 4 33.95 -37.95 46.62
N ASN A 5 33.81 -36.70 46.17
CA ASN A 5 32.77 -36.33 45.19
C ASN A 5 32.96 -37.04 43.85
N PHE A 6 34.20 -37.28 43.43
CA PHE A 6 34.49 -38.02 42.20
C PHE A 6 34.15 -39.50 42.31
N LEU A 7 34.42 -40.12 43.47
CA LEU A 7 34.04 -41.50 43.76
C LEU A 7 32.51 -41.65 43.81
N LYS A 8 31.81 -40.75 44.54
CA LYS A 8 30.34 -40.70 44.55
C LYS A 8 29.75 -40.59 43.14
N ARG A 9 30.38 -39.80 42.25
CA ARG A 9 29.92 -39.66 40.85
C ARG A 9 30.03 -40.96 40.04
N MET A 10 30.96 -41.86 40.37
CA MET A 10 31.12 -43.15 39.70
C MET A 10 30.26 -44.26 40.32
N GLU A 11 30.06 -44.23 41.63
CA GLU A 11 29.42 -45.30 42.38
C GLU A 11 27.89 -45.16 42.45
N ASP A 12 27.37 -43.92 42.57
CA ASP A 12 25.94 -43.68 42.75
C ASP A 12 25.20 -43.49 41.41
N PRO A 13 24.22 -44.36 41.06
CA PRO A 13 23.46 -44.22 39.82
C PRO A 13 22.54 -42.99 39.79
N ASP A 14 22.14 -42.47 40.96
CA ASP A 14 21.28 -41.30 41.12
C ASP A 14 22.06 -40.01 41.39
N PHE A 15 23.40 -40.02 41.30
CA PHE A 15 24.24 -38.84 41.57
C PHE A 15 23.81 -37.61 40.76
N TRP A 16 23.38 -37.80 39.51
CA TRP A 16 22.91 -36.72 38.63
C TRP A 16 21.58 -36.07 39.08
N ARG A 17 20.83 -36.72 39.98
CA ARG A 17 19.58 -36.21 40.59
C ARG A 17 19.80 -35.60 41.97
N THR A 18 21.00 -35.71 42.52
CA THR A 18 21.30 -35.20 43.87
C THR A 18 21.64 -33.72 43.84
N VAL A 19 21.07 -32.96 44.76
CA VAL A 19 21.32 -31.52 44.96
C VAL A 19 21.71 -31.29 46.42
N LYS A 20 22.71 -30.42 46.66
CA LYS A 20 23.08 -30.03 48.02
C LYS A 20 22.16 -28.92 48.51
N ASP A 21 21.55 -29.12 49.68
CA ASP A 21 20.80 -28.06 50.35
C ASP A 21 21.77 -27.05 51.00
N PRO A 22 21.72 -25.76 50.64
CA PRO A 22 22.62 -24.73 51.17
C PRO A 22 22.46 -24.48 52.68
N GLN A 23 21.31 -24.80 53.29
CA GLN A 23 21.09 -24.57 54.72
C GLN A 23 21.56 -25.74 55.60
N THR A 24 21.24 -26.97 55.18
CA THR A 24 21.56 -28.18 55.97
C THR A 24 22.88 -28.83 55.54
N GLY A 25 23.39 -28.51 54.35
CA GLY A 25 24.58 -29.14 53.77
C GLY A 25 24.38 -30.61 53.37
N GLN A 26 23.15 -31.13 53.46
CA GLN A 26 22.81 -32.52 53.14
C GLN A 26 22.61 -32.70 51.63
N ASP A 27 22.91 -33.90 51.15
CA ASP A 27 22.69 -34.33 49.77
C ASP A 27 21.24 -34.86 49.64
N VAL A 28 20.37 -34.13 48.94
CA VAL A 28 18.95 -34.50 48.74
C VAL A 28 18.77 -35.07 47.33
N VAL A 29 18.20 -36.26 47.22
CA VAL A 29 17.84 -36.88 45.93
C VAL A 29 16.50 -36.32 45.46
N LEU A 30 16.45 -35.72 44.26
CA LEU A 30 15.21 -35.22 43.68
C LEU A 30 14.27 -36.36 43.24
N SER A 31 12.97 -36.18 43.46
CA SER A 31 11.97 -37.11 42.95
C SER A 31 11.84 -37.01 41.42
N LYS A 32 11.18 -37.98 40.80
CA LYS A 32 10.93 -37.96 39.35
C LYS A 32 10.03 -36.79 38.95
N GLU A 33 9.05 -36.45 39.78
CA GLU A 33 8.12 -35.33 39.59
C GLU A 33 8.88 -33.99 39.63
N ASP A 34 9.79 -33.83 40.59
CA ASP A 34 10.63 -32.62 40.70
C ASP A 34 11.51 -32.43 39.46
N ILE A 35 12.09 -33.52 38.95
CA ILE A 35 12.92 -33.49 37.74
C ILE A 35 12.06 -33.13 36.53
N GLU A 36 10.88 -33.71 36.40
CA GLU A 36 9.96 -33.40 35.30
C GLU A 36 9.56 -31.92 35.34
N LEU A 37 9.22 -31.40 36.52
CA LEU A 37 8.93 -29.99 36.77
C LEU A 37 10.09 -29.09 36.34
N ILE A 38 11.32 -29.39 36.79
CA ILE A 38 12.53 -28.63 36.43
C ILE A 38 12.77 -28.68 34.91
N THR A 39 12.61 -29.85 34.28
CA THR A 39 12.80 -29.98 32.83
C THR A 39 11.77 -29.18 32.04
N ARG A 40 10.50 -29.14 32.47
CA ARG A 40 9.46 -28.32 31.86
C ARG A 40 9.75 -26.82 32.01
N ILE A 41 10.12 -26.38 33.21
CA ILE A 41 10.51 -24.98 33.47
C ILE A 41 11.71 -24.59 32.60
N LYS A 42 12.74 -25.44 32.52
CA LYS A 42 13.92 -25.20 31.67
C LYS A 42 13.57 -25.11 30.19
N GLN A 43 12.57 -25.89 29.74
CA GLN A 43 12.04 -25.87 28.38
C GLN A 43 11.02 -24.75 28.14
N GLN A 44 10.77 -23.87 29.12
CA GLN A 44 9.75 -22.82 29.06
C GLN A 44 8.33 -23.36 28.76
N LYS A 45 8.03 -24.57 29.25
CA LYS A 45 6.69 -25.19 29.20
C LYS A 45 5.95 -24.95 30.52
N ILE A 46 4.63 -25.15 30.52
CA ILE A 46 3.83 -25.04 31.75
C ILE A 46 4.32 -26.08 32.77
N PRO A 47 4.53 -25.67 34.04
CA PRO A 47 4.96 -26.58 35.10
C PRO A 47 3.96 -27.71 35.37
N ASP A 48 2.66 -27.39 35.33
CA ASP A 48 1.56 -28.31 35.56
C ASP A 48 1.24 -29.12 34.28
N PRO A 49 1.32 -30.47 34.32
CA PRO A 49 0.98 -31.32 33.17
C PRO A 49 -0.49 -31.26 32.76
N ASP A 50 -1.41 -30.95 33.67
CA ASP A 50 -2.85 -31.02 33.44
C ASP A 50 -3.42 -29.67 32.98
N PHE A 51 -2.59 -28.64 32.90
CA PHE A 51 -3.01 -27.31 32.51
C PHE A 51 -3.23 -27.19 30.99
N ASP A 52 -4.44 -26.76 30.61
CA ASP A 52 -4.80 -26.49 29.22
C ASP A 52 -4.54 -25.02 28.85
N ASP A 53 -3.44 -24.78 28.14
CA ASP A 53 -3.05 -23.49 27.58
C ASP A 53 -4.06 -22.91 26.58
N HIS A 54 -4.89 -23.76 25.99
CA HIS A 54 -5.80 -23.41 24.90
C HIS A 54 -7.26 -23.54 25.30
N ALA A 55 -7.53 -23.39 26.60
CA ALA A 55 -8.89 -23.35 27.11
C ALA A 55 -9.73 -22.30 26.38
N PRO A 56 -10.98 -22.63 25.99
CA PRO A 56 -11.84 -21.69 25.27
C PRO A 56 -12.18 -20.49 26.14
N TRP A 57 -12.25 -19.30 25.52
CA TRP A 57 -12.68 -18.08 26.20
C TRP A 57 -14.13 -18.21 26.67
N VAL A 58 -14.35 -18.10 27.99
CA VAL A 58 -15.68 -18.18 28.58
C VAL A 58 -16.30 -16.79 28.69
N GLU A 59 -17.39 -16.56 27.96
CA GLU A 59 -18.12 -15.30 27.93
C GLU A 59 -19.07 -15.12 29.14
N TYR A 60 -18.51 -14.99 30.33
CA TYR A 60 -19.30 -14.83 31.57
C TYR A 60 -20.06 -13.49 31.65
N PHE A 61 -19.62 -12.46 30.92
CA PHE A 61 -20.24 -11.13 30.96
C PHE A 61 -21.01 -10.78 29.68
N THR A 62 -20.46 -11.11 28.51
CA THR A 62 -21.05 -10.72 27.22
C THR A 62 -22.23 -11.59 26.79
N SER A 63 -22.46 -12.71 27.47
CA SER A 63 -23.61 -13.57 27.24
C SER A 63 -24.95 -12.87 27.54
N GLU A 64 -24.95 -11.88 28.43
CA GLU A 64 -26.14 -11.11 28.78
C GLU A 64 -26.20 -9.78 28.01
N VAL A 65 -27.24 -9.63 27.17
CA VAL A 65 -27.45 -8.40 26.39
C VAL A 65 -28.12 -7.31 27.23
N MET A 66 -27.46 -6.15 27.35
CA MET A 66 -28.00 -4.99 28.06
C MET A 66 -29.15 -4.33 27.28
N LYS A 67 -30.33 -4.22 27.93
CA LYS A 67 -31.53 -3.60 27.33
C LYS A 67 -31.49 -2.06 27.30
N MET A 68 -30.69 -1.46 28.18
CA MET A 68 -30.61 -0.01 28.36
C MET A 68 -29.19 0.50 28.12
N PRO A 69 -29.02 1.75 27.67
CA PRO A 69 -27.69 2.32 27.52
C PRO A 69 -27.04 2.48 28.90
N LEU A 70 -25.70 2.37 28.92
CA LEU A 70 -24.91 2.55 30.14
C LEU A 70 -25.05 3.95 30.76
N ARG A 71 -25.33 4.98 29.95
CA ARG A 71 -25.46 6.37 30.38
C ARG A 71 -26.72 7.00 29.79
N LYS A 72 -27.45 7.73 30.63
CA LYS A 72 -28.65 8.50 30.27
C LYS A 72 -28.34 10.00 30.22
N PHE A 73 -27.41 10.40 29.37
CA PHE A 73 -27.22 11.84 29.13
C PHE A 73 -28.38 12.36 28.28
N PRO A 74 -28.98 13.51 28.64
CA PRO A 74 -29.99 14.12 27.80
C PRO A 74 -29.37 14.56 26.46
N GLU A 75 -30.10 14.32 25.38
CA GLU A 75 -29.68 14.75 24.04
C GLU A 75 -29.57 16.27 23.96
N HIS A 76 -28.57 16.75 23.19
CA HIS A 76 -28.42 18.19 22.97
C HIS A 76 -29.43 18.71 21.94
N LYS A 77 -29.91 19.95 22.13
CA LYS A 77 -30.84 20.62 21.19
C LYS A 77 -30.33 20.66 19.74
N ARG A 78 -29.00 20.68 19.53
CA ARG A 78 -28.38 20.68 18.19
C ARG A 78 -28.63 19.39 17.39
N SER A 79 -28.95 18.28 18.06
CA SER A 79 -29.28 17.02 17.39
C SER A 79 -30.63 17.10 16.67
N PHE A 80 -31.51 17.99 17.13
CA PHE A 80 -32.89 18.14 16.61
C PHE A 80 -33.10 19.40 15.77
N VAL A 81 -32.27 20.43 15.96
CA VAL A 81 -32.39 21.72 15.26
C VAL A 81 -31.39 21.75 14.09
N PRO A 82 -31.72 22.42 12.96
CA PRO A 82 -30.78 22.61 11.86
C PRO A 82 -29.40 23.12 12.29
N SER A 83 -28.37 22.71 11.54
CA SER A 83 -26.98 22.95 11.92
C SER A 83 -26.62 24.43 11.87
N LYS A 84 -26.14 24.97 13.00
CA LYS A 84 -25.60 26.34 13.07
C LYS A 84 -24.32 26.51 12.25
N ASN A 85 -23.53 25.44 12.10
CA ASN A 85 -22.29 25.51 11.33
C ASN A 85 -22.57 25.62 9.83
N GLU A 86 -23.57 24.87 9.36
CA GLU A 86 -24.06 24.98 7.99
C GLU A 86 -24.61 26.38 7.72
N ALA A 87 -25.43 26.93 8.62
CA ALA A 87 -25.94 28.29 8.50
C ALA A 87 -24.82 29.34 8.38
N ARG A 88 -23.72 29.18 9.12
CA ARG A 88 -22.52 30.04 9.01
C ARG A 88 -21.80 29.87 7.68
N GLN A 89 -21.77 28.68 7.10
CA GLN A 89 -21.15 28.46 5.80
C GLN A 89 -21.99 29.05 4.67
N VAL A 90 -23.31 28.84 4.73
CA VAL A 90 -24.26 29.45 3.80
C VAL A 90 -24.15 30.97 3.85
N SER A 91 -24.07 31.59 5.04
CA SER A 91 -23.92 33.05 5.12
C SER A 91 -22.61 33.56 4.50
N LYS A 92 -21.50 32.83 4.64
CA LYS A 92 -20.24 33.15 3.94
C LYS A 92 -20.37 33.05 2.43
N LEU A 93 -21.02 32.01 1.92
CA LEU A 93 -21.25 31.84 0.48
C LEU A 93 -22.16 32.94 -0.07
N VAL A 94 -23.23 33.29 0.66
CA VAL A 94 -24.12 34.41 0.30
C VAL A 94 -23.34 35.73 0.27
N HIS A 95 -22.45 35.96 1.24
CA HIS A 95 -21.59 37.13 1.23
C HIS A 95 -20.66 37.16 0.01
N ALA A 96 -20.00 36.04 -0.29
CA ALA A 96 -19.13 35.92 -1.46
C ALA A 96 -19.88 36.13 -2.79
N LEU A 97 -21.11 35.61 -2.91
CA LEU A 97 -22.00 35.88 -4.05
C LEU A 97 -22.34 37.37 -4.15
N LYS A 98 -22.67 38.02 -3.03
CA LYS A 98 -22.99 39.46 -2.99
C LYS A 98 -21.79 40.33 -3.37
N MET A 99 -20.58 39.94 -2.96
CA MET A 99 -19.33 40.61 -3.33
C MET A 99 -18.88 40.28 -4.76
N GLY A 100 -19.54 39.31 -5.43
CA GLY A 100 -19.20 38.88 -6.79
C GLY A 100 -17.95 38.00 -6.90
N TRP A 101 -17.42 37.48 -5.78
CA TRP A 101 -16.26 36.57 -5.78
C TRP A 101 -16.59 35.18 -6.30
N ILE A 102 -17.84 34.77 -6.12
CA ILE A 102 -18.38 33.49 -6.59
C ILE A 102 -19.55 33.81 -7.51
N LYS A 103 -19.70 33.03 -8.58
CA LYS A 103 -20.84 33.11 -9.49
C LYS A 103 -21.93 32.14 -9.06
N SER A 104 -23.18 32.49 -9.31
CA SER A 104 -24.27 31.56 -9.06
C SER A 104 -24.17 30.34 -9.98
N ARG A 105 -24.79 29.23 -9.59
CA ARG A 105 -24.80 28.03 -10.42
C ARG A 105 -25.44 28.29 -11.80
N ALA A 106 -26.50 29.10 -11.84
CA ALA A 106 -27.16 29.49 -13.08
C ALA A 106 -26.23 30.30 -13.99
N ASP A 107 -25.44 31.21 -13.43
CA ASP A 107 -24.48 32.01 -14.22
C ASP A 107 -23.34 31.13 -14.74
N LEU A 108 -22.84 30.20 -13.92
CA LEU A 108 -21.84 29.23 -14.36
C LEU A 108 -22.36 28.31 -15.48
N GLU A 109 -23.63 27.91 -15.42
CA GLU A 109 -24.26 27.11 -16.48
C GLU A 109 -24.41 27.91 -17.79
N LYS A 110 -24.78 29.20 -17.71
CA LYS A 110 -24.79 30.10 -18.87
C LYS A 110 -23.41 30.26 -19.50
N GLU A 111 -22.37 30.50 -18.68
CA GLU A 111 -21.00 30.64 -19.19
C GLU A 111 -20.48 29.36 -19.83
N ARG A 112 -20.85 28.18 -19.30
CA ARG A 112 -20.51 26.91 -19.94
C ARG A 112 -21.21 26.77 -21.29
N ALA A 113 -22.48 27.13 -21.37
CA ALA A 113 -23.24 27.09 -22.63
C ALA A 113 -22.65 28.05 -23.68
N GLU A 114 -22.27 29.26 -23.27
CA GLU A 114 -21.60 30.24 -24.13
C GLU A 114 -20.25 29.70 -24.64
N LYS A 115 -19.41 29.17 -23.75
CA LYS A 115 -18.14 28.55 -24.14
C LYS A 115 -18.28 27.36 -25.07
N THR A 116 -19.34 26.57 -24.93
CA THR A 116 -19.61 25.46 -25.86
C THR A 116 -20.12 25.93 -27.21
N ARG A 117 -20.74 27.12 -27.26
CA ARG A 117 -21.23 27.74 -28.50
C ARG A 117 -20.10 28.41 -29.28
N GLU A 118 -19.11 28.94 -28.59
CA GLU A 118 -17.90 29.46 -29.21
C GLU A 118 -17.12 28.34 -29.92
N PRO A 119 -16.60 28.58 -31.14
CA PRO A 119 -15.81 27.58 -31.83
C PRO A 119 -14.55 27.25 -31.02
N GLN A 120 -14.33 25.96 -30.76
CA GLN A 120 -13.18 25.48 -29.97
C GLN A 120 -11.83 25.77 -30.65
N PHE A 121 -11.85 26.03 -31.96
CA PHE A 121 -10.67 26.25 -32.77
C PHE A 121 -10.66 27.69 -33.26
N TYR A 122 -9.54 28.37 -33.05
CA TYR A 122 -9.26 29.66 -33.65
C TYR A 122 -8.02 29.53 -34.56
N MET A 123 -7.97 30.36 -35.60
CA MET A 123 -6.83 30.38 -36.52
C MET A 123 -5.63 30.99 -35.79
N LEU A 124 -4.64 30.14 -35.49
CA LEU A 124 -3.40 30.57 -34.83
C LEU A 124 -2.41 31.23 -35.81
N TRP A 125 -2.50 30.84 -37.09
CA TRP A 125 -1.65 31.33 -38.16
C TRP A 125 -2.17 32.66 -38.69
N GLN A 126 -1.27 33.56 -39.07
CA GLN A 126 -1.65 34.73 -39.87
C GLN A 126 -2.02 34.27 -41.29
N THR A 127 -2.93 34.99 -41.96
CA THR A 127 -3.16 34.79 -43.39
C THR A 127 -1.92 35.19 -44.16
N ASP A 128 -1.35 34.24 -44.92
CA ASP A 128 -0.11 34.33 -45.70
C ASP A 128 -0.23 35.28 -46.92
N ASP A 129 -1.03 36.33 -46.83
CA ASP A 129 -1.27 37.28 -47.93
C ASP A 129 -0.10 38.26 -48.13
N GLN A 130 0.92 38.21 -47.26
CA GLN A 130 2.10 39.07 -47.31
C GLN A 130 3.36 38.21 -47.27
N ALA A 131 4.31 38.47 -48.17
CA ALA A 131 5.61 37.81 -48.13
C ALA A 131 6.36 38.26 -46.87
N GLU A 132 6.44 37.40 -45.86
CA GLU A 132 7.24 37.70 -44.67
C GLU A 132 8.70 37.95 -45.08
N GLU A 133 9.23 39.10 -44.66
CA GLU A 133 10.64 39.43 -44.82
C GLU A 133 11.43 38.46 -43.93
N MET A 134 11.93 37.37 -44.53
CA MET A 134 12.59 36.28 -43.80
C MET A 134 13.67 36.84 -42.87
N ARG A 135 13.35 36.90 -41.57
CA ARG A 135 14.30 37.32 -40.55
C ARG A 135 15.52 36.42 -40.68
N ARG A 136 16.72 37.00 -40.68
CA ARG A 136 17.99 36.25 -40.74
C ARG A 136 18.00 35.22 -39.61
N ILE A 137 17.64 33.98 -39.93
CA ILE A 137 17.47 32.91 -38.94
C ILE A 137 18.87 32.60 -38.40
N HIS A 138 19.16 33.02 -37.16
CA HIS A 138 20.48 32.85 -36.55
C HIS A 138 20.92 31.39 -36.40
N LYS A 139 19.98 30.44 -36.51
CA LYS A 139 20.23 29.00 -36.47
C LYS A 139 19.42 28.33 -37.58
N HIS A 140 20.06 28.04 -38.71
CA HIS A 140 19.42 27.33 -39.81
C HIS A 140 19.05 25.91 -39.37
N ILE A 141 17.75 25.63 -39.31
CA ILE A 141 17.22 24.28 -39.11
C ILE A 141 17.02 23.70 -40.52
N PRO A 142 17.82 22.70 -40.95
CA PRO A 142 17.61 22.09 -42.26
C PRO A 142 16.25 21.40 -42.28
N ALA A 143 15.55 21.50 -43.42
CA ALA A 143 14.29 20.79 -43.60
C ALA A 143 14.50 19.27 -43.36
N PRO A 144 13.54 18.59 -42.72
CA PRO A 144 13.63 17.15 -42.52
C PRO A 144 13.75 16.44 -43.87
N LYS A 145 14.76 15.58 -44.01
CA LYS A 145 14.99 14.82 -45.24
C LYS A 145 13.88 13.79 -45.40
N ARG A 146 12.93 14.04 -46.30
CA ARG A 146 11.90 13.07 -46.66
C ARG A 146 12.56 11.90 -47.40
N HIS A 147 11.99 10.72 -47.26
CA HIS A 147 12.41 9.58 -48.06
C HIS A 147 12.20 9.92 -49.54
N LEU A 148 13.19 9.54 -50.36
CA LEU A 148 13.05 9.64 -51.80
C LEU A 148 11.89 8.72 -52.22
N PRO A 149 11.08 9.12 -53.21
CA PRO A 149 10.09 8.23 -53.79
C PRO A 149 10.80 6.97 -54.32
N GLY A 150 10.38 5.81 -53.84
CA GLY A 150 11.00 4.52 -54.18
C GLY A 150 10.17 3.71 -55.18
N HIS A 151 10.80 2.70 -55.77
CA HIS A 151 10.19 1.74 -56.70
C HIS A 151 10.31 0.27 -56.21
N ALA A 152 10.89 0.05 -55.02
CA ALA A 152 11.12 -1.28 -54.44
C ALA A 152 9.83 -2.05 -54.10
N GLU A 153 8.72 -1.33 -53.90
CA GLU A 153 7.39 -1.91 -53.63
C GLU A 153 6.48 -1.88 -54.87
N SER A 154 7.06 -1.64 -56.06
CA SER A 154 6.28 -1.74 -57.28
C SER A 154 5.82 -3.18 -57.49
N TYR A 155 4.58 -3.35 -57.97
CA TYR A 155 3.99 -4.68 -58.22
C TYR A 155 4.77 -5.47 -59.29
N ASN A 156 5.49 -4.78 -60.18
CA ASN A 156 6.31 -5.36 -61.23
C ASN A 156 7.74 -4.81 -61.16
N PRO A 157 8.56 -5.25 -60.19
CA PRO A 157 9.91 -4.76 -60.04
C PRO A 157 10.84 -5.41 -61.10
N PRO A 158 11.95 -4.76 -61.48
CA PRO A 158 12.97 -5.41 -62.29
C PRO A 158 13.49 -6.69 -61.59
N PRO A 159 13.94 -7.70 -62.34
CA PRO A 159 14.35 -8.99 -61.76
C PRO A 159 15.50 -8.87 -60.76
N GLU A 160 16.30 -7.80 -60.85
CA GLU A 160 17.39 -7.47 -59.92
C GLU A 160 16.92 -7.23 -58.46
N TYR A 161 15.64 -6.87 -58.26
CA TYR A 161 15.06 -6.61 -56.94
C TYR A 161 14.38 -7.83 -56.31
N LEU A 162 14.25 -8.95 -57.04
CA LEU A 162 13.69 -10.18 -56.50
C LEU A 162 14.77 -10.93 -55.71
N PHE A 163 14.46 -11.34 -54.48
CA PHE A 163 15.42 -12.03 -53.64
C PHE A 163 15.83 -13.40 -54.20
N ASP A 164 17.13 -13.67 -54.16
CA ASP A 164 17.66 -15.01 -54.36
C ASP A 164 17.31 -15.94 -53.19
N LYS A 165 17.33 -17.26 -53.44
CA LYS A 165 17.07 -18.28 -52.38
C LYS A 165 18.02 -18.14 -51.18
N ARG A 166 19.23 -17.62 -51.38
CA ARG A 166 20.21 -17.37 -50.29
C ARG A 166 19.84 -16.11 -49.50
N GLU A 167 19.50 -15.04 -50.20
CA GLU A 167 19.10 -13.76 -49.61
C GLU A 167 17.79 -13.88 -48.86
N MET A 168 16.83 -14.63 -49.38
CA MET A 168 15.56 -14.92 -48.69
C MET A 168 15.78 -15.62 -47.35
N LYS A 169 16.69 -16.61 -47.28
CA LYS A 169 17.07 -17.25 -46.01
C LYS A 169 17.79 -16.30 -45.07
N GLN A 170 18.62 -15.39 -45.59
CA GLN A 170 19.30 -14.37 -44.79
C GLN A 170 18.28 -13.37 -44.22
N TRP A 171 17.31 -12.97 -45.03
CA TRP A 171 16.21 -12.07 -44.67
C TRP A 171 15.33 -12.69 -43.60
N GLU A 172 14.91 -13.95 -43.75
CA GLU A 172 14.13 -14.69 -42.75
C GLU A 172 14.86 -14.88 -41.42
N LYS A 173 16.20 -14.85 -41.42
CA LYS A 173 17.00 -14.87 -40.19
C LYS A 173 17.15 -13.51 -39.53
N LEU A 174 17.08 -12.43 -40.30
CA LEU A 174 17.22 -11.04 -39.82
C LEU A 174 15.89 -10.42 -39.43
N LYS A 175 14.79 -10.99 -39.91
CA LYS A 175 13.42 -10.71 -39.48
C LYS A 175 13.18 -11.25 -38.08
#